data_AF-A0A2A4V804-F1
#
_entry.id   AF-A0A2A4V804-F1
#
_cell.length_a   1.000
_cell.length_b   1.000
_cell.length_c   1.000
_cell.angle_alpha   90.00
_cell.angle_beta   90.00
_cell.angle_gamma   90.00
#
_symmetry.space_group_name_H-M   'P 1'
#
loop_
_entity.id
_entity.type
_entity.pdbx_description
1 polymer ?
#
loop_
_entity_poly.entity_id
_entity_poly.type
_entity_poly.pdbx_seq_one_letter_code
_entity_poly.pdbx_strand_id
1 'polypeptide(L)'
;MNILMTQHTASFANCKKAIGNALIGIVCLLSLQAFAADETGVWRYTVRPGDNLITLGKKHLLNPDDWKEVQRLNHIKDPFFMPAGKVLKVPLGLVKQRPASAKVIFVSGLVQWQQSATNFEPLKIGQKLGAGANIVTKENSKVVIQFADETTAELASNSKMTLDSMS
;
A
#
# COMPACT_ATOMS: atom_id res chain seq x y z
N MET A 1 -56.13 -59.30 -29.95
CA MET A 1 -56.00 -57.88 -30.36
C MET A 1 -54.99 -57.25 -29.42
N ASN A 2 -53.80 -56.87 -29.93
CA ASN A 2 -52.92 -55.76 -29.53
C ASN A 2 -52.69 -55.45 -28.02
N ILE A 3 -51.50 -55.10 -27.52
CA ILE A 3 -50.23 -54.65 -28.08
C ILE A 3 -49.22 -54.58 -26.90
N LEU A 4 -47.95 -54.91 -27.18
CA LEU A 4 -46.65 -54.29 -26.80
C LEU A 4 -46.59 -53.48 -25.46
N MET A 5 -45.51 -53.41 -24.69
CA MET A 5 -44.09 -53.59 -24.98
C MET A 5 -43.25 -53.38 -23.71
N THR A 6 -42.07 -53.99 -23.73
CA THR A 6 -40.81 -53.58 -23.08
C THR A 6 -40.62 -53.76 -21.58
N GLN A 7 -39.63 -54.62 -21.34
CA GLN A 7 -38.89 -54.86 -20.13
C GLN A 7 -37.96 -53.67 -19.81
N HIS A 8 -37.65 -53.42 -18.54
CA HIS A 8 -36.29 -53.67 -18.06
C HIS A 8 -36.23 -53.73 -16.53
N THR A 9 -35.23 -54.47 -16.11
CA THR A 9 -35.00 -55.12 -14.83
C THR A 9 -34.67 -54.18 -13.67
N ALA A 10 -34.98 -54.69 -12.48
CA ALA A 10 -34.60 -54.20 -11.16
C ALA A 10 -33.10 -53.95 -10.97
N SER A 11 -32.71 -53.15 -9.98
CA SER A 11 -31.93 -53.70 -8.86
C SER A 11 -31.88 -52.75 -7.67
N PHE A 12 -32.00 -53.38 -6.50
CA PHE A 12 -32.00 -52.85 -5.15
C PHE A 12 -30.62 -52.37 -4.69
N ALA A 13 -30.58 -51.33 -3.84
CA ALA A 13 -29.77 -51.25 -2.62
C ALA A 13 -30.00 -49.86 -1.96
N ASN A 14 -30.94 -49.68 -1.04
CA ASN A 14 -30.81 -49.95 0.40
C ASN A 14 -29.50 -49.45 1.04
N CYS A 15 -29.55 -48.31 1.74
CA CYS A 15 -29.03 -48.12 3.10
C CYS A 15 -29.42 -46.69 3.59
N LYS A 16 -30.67 -46.45 4.03
CA LYS A 16 -31.15 -46.50 5.43
C LYS A 16 -30.18 -45.92 6.47
N LYS A 17 -30.61 -44.79 7.05
CA LYS A 17 -30.58 -44.34 8.48
C LYS A 17 -30.03 -42.92 8.59
N ALA A 18 -30.65 -41.96 9.28
CA ALA A 18 -31.93 -41.90 9.96
C ALA A 18 -32.30 -40.42 10.10
N ILE A 19 -33.58 -40.13 9.87
CA ILE A 19 -34.23 -38.85 10.09
C ILE A 19 -34.49 -38.70 11.60
N GLY A 20 -34.14 -37.55 12.16
CA GLY A 20 -34.55 -37.13 13.50
C GLY A 20 -35.16 -35.73 13.43
N ASN A 21 -36.45 -35.65 13.73
CA ASN A 21 -37.40 -34.58 13.43
C ASN A 21 -37.21 -33.25 14.18
N ALA A 22 -37.86 -32.24 13.58
CA ALA A 22 -38.72 -31.22 14.21
C ALA A 22 -38.14 -29.82 14.51
N LEU A 23 -38.72 -28.86 13.77
CA LEU A 23 -39.25 -27.57 14.24
C LEU A 23 -38.40 -26.76 15.22
N ILE A 24 -37.76 -25.69 14.74
CA ILE A 24 -37.71 -24.35 15.34
C ILE A 24 -36.96 -23.43 14.36
N GLY A 25 -37.54 -22.26 14.09
CA GLY A 25 -36.74 -21.08 13.73
C GLY A 25 -36.57 -20.84 12.24
N ILE A 26 -37.35 -19.88 11.74
CA ILE A 26 -36.89 -18.94 10.73
C ILE A 26 -35.62 -18.28 11.29
N VAL A 27 -34.45 -18.83 10.97
CA VAL A 27 -33.17 -18.19 11.22
C VAL A 27 -32.54 -17.95 9.85
N CYS A 28 -32.88 -16.77 9.33
CA CYS A 28 -32.14 -16.09 8.29
C CYS A 28 -30.73 -15.82 8.85
N LEU A 29 -29.85 -16.81 8.81
CA LEU A 29 -28.42 -16.64 8.99
C LEU A 29 -27.89 -15.99 7.71
N LEU A 30 -28.18 -14.69 7.60
CA LEU A 30 -27.40 -13.74 6.84
C LEU A 30 -25.94 -13.96 7.23
N SER A 31 -25.20 -14.64 6.36
CA SER A 31 -23.75 -14.66 6.40
C SER A 31 -23.28 -13.22 6.36
N LEU A 32 -22.97 -12.64 7.53
CA LEU A 32 -22.17 -11.43 7.62
C LEU A 32 -20.82 -11.79 7.01
N GLN A 33 -20.65 -11.49 5.72
CA GLN A 33 -19.34 -11.43 5.12
C GLN A 33 -18.64 -10.23 5.75
N ALA A 34 -17.80 -10.50 6.74
CA ALA A 34 -16.84 -9.52 7.20
C ALA A 34 -15.90 -9.24 6.03
N PHE A 35 -16.11 -8.11 5.34
CA PHE A 35 -15.07 -7.54 4.51
C PHE A 35 -13.91 -7.19 5.44
N ALA A 36 -12.89 -8.03 5.47
CA ALA A 36 -11.58 -7.62 5.96
C ALA A 36 -11.15 -6.47 5.05
N ALA A 37 -11.27 -5.24 5.56
CA ALA A 37 -10.70 -4.08 4.91
C ALA A 37 -9.21 -4.36 4.74
N ASP A 38 -8.77 -4.36 3.49
CA ASP A 38 -7.38 -4.52 3.09
C ASP A 38 -6.51 -3.59 3.94
N GLU A 39 -5.74 -4.17 4.87
CA GLU A 39 -4.79 -3.44 5.71
C GLU A 39 -3.61 -3.04 4.84
N THR A 40 -3.85 -2.01 4.03
CA THR A 40 -2.86 -1.33 3.18
C THR A 40 -1.78 -0.71 4.05
N GLY A 41 -0.73 -1.49 4.34
CA GLY A 41 0.56 -1.11 4.89
C GLY A 41 0.58 -0.30 6.19
N VAL A 42 1.48 -0.64 7.11
CA VAL A 42 1.68 0.10 8.37
C VAL A 42 3.02 0.80 8.33
N TRP A 43 3.02 2.13 8.46
CA TRP A 43 4.23 2.91 8.71
C TRP A 43 4.59 2.85 10.20
N ARG A 44 5.87 2.57 10.49
CA ARG A 44 6.42 2.52 11.85
C ARG A 44 7.18 3.79 12.14
N TYR A 45 6.60 4.66 12.95
CA TYR A 45 7.22 5.93 13.32
C TYR A 45 7.85 5.85 14.71
N THR A 46 9.14 6.18 14.82
CA THR A 46 9.82 6.28 16.13
C THR A 46 9.69 7.70 16.66
N VAL A 47 9.07 7.84 17.84
CA VAL A 47 8.86 9.13 18.51
C VAL A 47 10.21 9.78 18.82
N ARG A 48 10.38 11.04 18.37
CA ARG A 48 11.56 11.85 18.71
C ARG A 48 11.31 12.64 20.01
N PRO A 49 12.38 13.04 20.73
CA PRO A 49 12.22 13.90 21.91
C PRO A 49 11.40 15.16 21.61
N GLY A 50 10.35 15.40 22.39
CA GLY A 50 9.47 16.56 22.24
C GLY A 50 8.33 16.41 21.21
N ASP A 51 8.25 15.28 20.49
CA ASP A 51 7.08 14.98 19.67
C ASP A 51 5.92 14.42 20.51
N ASN A 52 4.69 14.68 20.07
CA ASN A 52 3.47 14.10 20.62
C ASN A 52 2.50 13.72 19.49
N LEU A 53 1.34 13.14 19.80
CA LEU A 53 0.41 12.72 18.75
C LEU A 53 -0.15 13.89 17.94
N ILE A 54 -0.32 15.05 18.55
CA ILE A 54 -0.80 16.27 17.87
C ILE A 54 0.24 16.77 16.87
N THR A 55 1.53 16.81 17.25
CA THR A 55 2.61 17.22 16.34
C THR A 55 2.83 16.19 15.24
N LEU A 56 2.69 14.90 15.54
CA LEU A 56 2.69 13.83 14.55
C LEU A 56 1.57 14.06 13.51
N GLY A 57 0.34 14.28 13.99
CA GLY A 57 -0.83 14.55 13.15
C GLY A 57 -0.58 15.69 12.17
N LYS A 58 -0.17 16.85 12.68
CA LYS A 58 0.12 18.04 11.88
C LYS A 58 1.24 17.83 10.85
N LYS A 59 2.27 17.04 11.18
CA LYS A 59 3.45 16.88 10.32
C LYS A 59 3.30 15.78 9.27
N HIS A 60 2.63 14.68 9.63
CA HIS A 60 2.72 13.41 8.91
C HIS A 60 1.38 12.83 8.46
N LEU A 61 0.23 13.30 8.96
CA LEU A 61 -1.08 12.77 8.55
C LEU A 61 -1.73 13.63 7.47
N LEU A 62 -2.62 13.02 6.67
CA LEU A 62 -3.43 13.70 5.65
C LEU A 62 -4.35 14.72 6.30
N ASN A 63 -5.10 14.29 7.30
CA ASN A 63 -5.87 15.16 8.17
C ASN A 63 -5.16 15.27 9.53
N PRO A 64 -4.81 16.49 9.99
CA PRO A 64 -4.16 16.68 11.28
C PRO A 64 -4.86 15.99 12.43
N ASP A 65 -6.20 15.93 12.45
CA ASP A 65 -6.99 15.37 13.56
C ASP A 65 -7.04 13.83 13.60
N ASP A 66 -6.52 13.14 12.58
CA ASP A 66 -6.46 11.67 12.53
C ASP A 66 -5.46 11.10 13.55
N TRP A 67 -4.74 11.96 14.29
CA TRP A 67 -3.93 11.54 15.43
C TRP A 67 -4.74 10.78 16.49
N LYS A 68 -6.06 11.03 16.59
CA LYS A 68 -6.97 10.28 17.47
C LYS A 68 -7.13 8.83 17.07
N GLU A 69 -7.12 8.56 15.76
CA GLU A 69 -7.18 7.19 15.25
C GLU A 69 -5.85 6.47 15.50
N VAL A 70 -4.72 7.16 15.29
CA VAL A 70 -3.39 6.66 15.67
C VAL A 70 -3.32 6.37 17.18
N GLN A 71 -3.91 7.23 18.03
CA GLN A 71 -4.00 7.01 19.48
C GLN A 71 -4.73 5.70 19.81
N ARG A 72 -5.91 5.50 19.21
CA ARG A 72 -6.77 4.34 19.41
C ARG A 72 -6.06 3.05 19.00
N LEU A 73 -5.43 3.04 17.83
CA LEU A 73 -4.70 1.87 17.29
C LEU A 73 -3.47 1.48 18.11
N ASN A 74 -2.81 2.46 18.76
CA ASN A 74 -1.61 2.23 19.57
C ASN A 74 -1.88 2.14 21.08
N HIS A 75 -3.15 2.15 21.50
CA HIS A 75 -3.59 2.14 22.90
C HIS A 75 -2.87 3.19 23.77
N ILE A 76 -2.78 4.42 23.26
CA ILE A 76 -2.06 5.51 23.93
C ILE A 76 -3.00 6.20 24.91
N LYS A 77 -2.63 6.20 26.20
CA LYS A 77 -3.42 6.81 27.27
C LYS A 77 -3.35 8.33 27.27
N ASP A 78 -2.14 8.89 27.17
CA ASP A 78 -1.91 10.33 27.16
C ASP A 78 -1.38 10.75 25.77
N PRO A 79 -2.15 11.53 24.99
CA PRO A 79 -1.73 11.98 23.67
C PRO A 79 -0.70 13.12 23.71
N PHE A 80 -0.53 13.81 24.84
CA PHE A 80 0.37 14.94 25.01
C PHE A 80 1.76 14.51 25.48
N PHE A 81 1.87 13.36 26.16
CA PHE A 81 3.13 12.80 26.63
C PHE A 81 3.48 11.52 25.88
N MET A 82 4.52 11.59 25.04
CA MET A 82 5.03 10.46 24.30
C MET A 82 6.47 10.15 24.70
N PRO A 83 6.77 8.93 25.19
CA PRO A 83 8.14 8.52 25.45
C PRO A 83 8.96 8.53 24.15
N ALA A 84 10.10 9.22 24.16
CA ALA A 84 11.04 9.17 23.04
C ALA A 84 11.49 7.71 22.79
N GLY A 85 11.67 7.35 21.53
CA GLY A 85 12.02 5.99 21.12
C GLY A 85 10.84 5.03 21.02
N LYS A 86 9.63 5.40 21.45
CA LYS A 86 8.44 4.56 21.26
C LYS A 86 8.09 4.46 19.77
N VAL A 87 7.82 3.25 19.29
CA VAL A 87 7.41 3.00 17.90
C VAL A 87 5.88 3.00 17.80
N LEU A 88 5.35 3.87 16.94
CA LEU A 88 3.94 3.99 16.61
C LEU A 88 3.62 3.26 15.31
N LYS A 89 2.51 2.53 15.29
CA LYS A 89 1.91 1.96 14.09
C LYS A 89 0.94 2.98 13.49
N VAL A 90 1.21 3.46 12.30
CA VAL A 90 0.36 4.43 11.59
C VAL A 90 -0.09 3.78 10.29
N PRO A 91 -1.40 3.55 10.06
CA PRO A 91 -1.90 3.06 8.78
C PRO A 91 -1.48 3.99 7.64
N LEU A 92 -0.97 3.44 6.53
CA LEU A 92 -0.51 4.26 5.41
C LEU A 92 -1.62 5.11 4.80
N GLY A 93 -2.87 4.65 4.86
CA GLY A 93 -4.04 5.43 4.42
C GLY A 93 -4.26 6.74 5.19
N LEU A 94 -3.68 6.90 6.39
CA LEU A 94 -3.71 8.16 7.16
C LEU A 94 -2.50 9.04 6.90
N VAL A 95 -1.42 8.50 6.34
CA VAL A 95 -0.14 9.21 6.19
C VAL A 95 -0.18 10.10 4.96
N LYS A 96 0.26 11.35 5.14
CA LYS A 96 0.49 12.29 4.04
C LYS A 96 1.59 11.75 3.14
N GLN A 97 1.20 11.23 1.98
CA GLN A 97 2.12 10.87 0.92
C GLN A 97 2.76 12.15 0.39
N ARG A 98 4.07 12.30 0.61
CA ARG A 98 4.84 13.32 -0.11
C ARG A 98 5.38 12.63 -1.34
N PRO A 99 4.99 13.04 -2.56
CA PRO A 99 5.63 12.50 -3.74
C PRO A 99 7.13 12.73 -3.58
N ALA A 100 7.96 11.71 -3.82
CA ALA A 100 9.39 11.94 -3.83
C ALA A 100 9.67 13.00 -4.86
N SER A 101 10.40 14.02 -4.44
CA SER A 101 10.93 15.02 -5.33
C SER A 101 12.43 15.00 -5.22
N ALA A 102 13.08 15.02 -6.37
CA ALA A 102 14.52 15.10 -6.45
C ALA A 102 14.94 16.25 -7.37
N LYS A 103 16.07 16.85 -7.08
CA LYS A 103 16.73 17.84 -7.93
C LYS A 103 17.96 17.21 -8.55
N VAL A 104 18.12 17.37 -9.85
CA VAL A 104 19.34 16.95 -10.54
C VAL A 104 20.46 17.91 -10.16
N ILE A 105 21.53 17.40 -9.55
CA ILE A 105 22.68 18.22 -9.14
C ILE A 105 23.90 17.99 -10.04
N PHE A 106 23.95 16.87 -10.76
CA PHE A 106 25.03 16.56 -11.71
C PHE A 106 24.53 15.68 -12.85
N VAL A 107 24.98 15.95 -14.06
CA VAL A 107 24.75 15.12 -15.26
C VAL A 107 26.05 15.04 -16.06
N SER A 108 26.42 13.83 -16.48
CA SER A 108 27.50 13.57 -17.42
C SER A 108 27.04 12.52 -18.44
N GLY A 109 27.40 12.72 -19.70
CA GLY A 109 26.97 11.86 -20.80
C GLY A 109 25.49 12.02 -21.18
N LEU A 110 24.94 11.01 -21.83
CA LEU A 110 23.54 10.98 -22.28
C LEU A 110 22.65 10.39 -21.18
N VAL A 111 21.87 11.26 -20.54
CA VAL A 111 20.87 10.89 -19.53
C VAL A 111 19.51 11.38 -20.00
N GLN A 112 18.53 10.48 -19.97
CA GLN A 112 17.17 10.74 -20.43
C GLN A 112 16.21 10.54 -19.28
N TRP A 113 15.08 11.25 -19.31
CA TRP A 113 14.03 11.10 -18.32
C TRP A 113 12.64 11.21 -18.94
N GLN A 114 11.64 10.65 -18.27
CA GLN A 114 10.23 10.81 -18.63
C GLN A 114 9.39 10.94 -17.35
N GLN A 115 8.45 11.89 -17.34
CA GLN A 115 7.46 12.03 -16.25
C GLN A 115 6.14 11.30 -16.55
N SER A 116 5.84 11.13 -17.83
CA SER A 116 4.64 10.47 -18.34
C SER A 116 5.05 9.59 -19.51
N ALA A 117 4.26 8.55 -19.79
CA ALA A 117 4.63 7.45 -20.69
C ALA A 117 4.83 7.82 -22.18
N THR A 118 4.73 9.10 -22.52
CA THR A 118 4.68 9.56 -23.91
C THR A 118 6.04 9.81 -24.55
N ASN A 119 7.06 10.32 -23.85
CA ASN A 119 8.38 10.53 -24.44
C ASN A 119 9.52 10.69 -23.41
N PHE A 120 10.71 10.25 -23.80
CA PHE A 120 11.97 10.51 -23.09
C PHE A 120 12.61 11.82 -23.56
N GLU A 121 12.90 12.70 -22.61
CA GLU A 121 13.60 13.96 -22.84
C GLU A 121 15.01 13.93 -22.26
N PRO A 122 15.97 14.73 -22.76
CA PRO A 122 17.27 14.90 -22.12
C PRO A 122 17.12 15.48 -20.71
N LEU A 123 17.79 14.87 -19.74
CA LEU A 123 17.80 15.34 -18.35
C LEU A 123 18.80 16.48 -18.16
N LYS A 124 18.38 17.56 -17.49
CA LYS A 124 19.21 18.75 -17.28
C LYS A 124 19.59 18.93 -15.81
N ILE A 125 20.76 19.51 -15.56
CA ILE A 125 21.17 19.94 -14.21
C ILE A 125 20.18 21.01 -13.71
N GLY A 126 19.81 20.93 -12.44
CA GLY A 126 18.83 21.81 -11.79
C GLY A 126 17.38 21.38 -11.98
N GLN A 127 17.11 20.38 -12.84
CA GLN A 127 15.75 19.90 -13.10
C GLN A 127 15.14 19.26 -11.85
N LYS A 128 13.87 19.59 -11.59
CA LYS A 128 13.08 18.96 -10.54
C LYS A 128 12.36 17.75 -11.13
N LEU A 129 12.52 16.63 -10.45
CA LEU A 129 11.88 15.35 -10.74
C LEU A 129 10.81 15.12 -9.68
N GLY A 130 9.65 14.64 -10.11
CA GLY A 130 8.57 14.22 -9.21
C GLY A 130 8.43 12.71 -9.17
N ALA A 131 7.55 12.22 -8.31
CA ALA A 131 7.19 10.81 -8.27
C ALA A 131 6.71 10.32 -9.65
N GLY A 132 7.05 9.09 -10.00
CA GLY A 132 6.81 8.47 -11.30
C GLY A 132 7.86 8.82 -12.37
N ALA A 133 8.80 9.74 -12.10
CA ALA A 133 9.86 10.06 -13.04
C ALA A 133 10.74 8.83 -13.30
N ASN A 134 10.87 8.43 -14.56
CA ASN A 134 11.82 7.40 -14.95
C ASN A 134 13.07 8.06 -15.52
N ILE A 135 14.22 7.74 -14.95
CA ILE A 135 15.53 8.23 -15.34
C ILE A 135 16.30 7.07 -15.97
N VAL A 136 16.93 7.29 -17.11
CA VAL A 136 17.73 6.30 -17.82
C VAL A 136 19.09 6.90 -18.15
N THR A 137 20.14 6.26 -17.67
CA THR A 137 21.53 6.59 -18.01
C THR A 137 22.01 5.65 -19.11
N LYS A 138 22.61 6.19 -20.16
CA LYS A 138 23.24 5.40 -21.24
C LYS A 138 24.67 5.01 -20.87
N GLU A 139 25.37 4.41 -21.83
CA GLU A 139 26.78 4.06 -21.70
C GLU A 139 27.63 5.31 -21.47
N ASN A 140 28.64 5.20 -20.60
CA ASN A 140 29.52 6.31 -20.20
C ASN A 140 28.76 7.53 -19.63
N SER A 141 27.54 7.34 -19.14
CA SER A 141 26.74 8.38 -18.51
C SER A 141 26.69 8.22 -16.99
N LYS A 142 26.49 9.34 -16.29
CA LYS A 142 26.31 9.40 -14.84
C LYS A 142 25.35 10.53 -14.49
N VAL A 143 24.50 10.33 -13.49
CA VAL A 143 23.68 11.40 -12.90
C VAL A 143 23.72 11.30 -11.39
N VAL A 144 23.74 12.46 -10.72
CA VAL A 144 23.52 12.56 -9.29
C VAL A 144 22.29 13.42 -9.05
N ILE A 145 21.37 12.90 -8.25
CA ILE A 145 20.16 13.58 -7.81
C ILE A 145 20.20 13.79 -6.29
N GLN A 146 19.63 14.89 -5.84
CA GLN A 146 19.42 15.19 -4.43
C GLN A 146 17.93 15.12 -4.13
N PHE A 147 17.52 14.31 -3.17
CA PHE A 147 16.14 14.19 -2.72
C PHE A 147 15.76 15.37 -1.82
N ALA A 148 14.45 15.51 -1.54
CA ALA A 148 13.93 16.56 -0.69
C ALA A 148 14.39 16.47 0.78
N ASP A 149 14.87 15.31 1.23
CA ASP A 149 15.50 15.09 2.53
C ASP A 149 17.01 15.37 2.54
N GLU A 150 17.52 16.00 1.47
CA GLU A 150 18.92 16.34 1.23
C GLU A 150 19.85 15.15 0.97
N THR A 151 19.35 13.91 1.00
CA THR A 151 20.12 12.73 0.62
C THR A 151 20.41 12.73 -0.88
N THR A 152 21.48 12.06 -1.30
CA THR A 152 21.89 12.00 -2.71
C THR A 152 21.89 10.57 -3.22
N ALA A 153 21.41 10.37 -4.45
CA ALA A 153 21.58 9.12 -5.18
C ALA A 153 22.39 9.35 -6.46
N GLU A 154 23.31 8.44 -6.72
CA GLU A 154 24.06 8.37 -7.97
C GLU A 154 23.55 7.20 -8.80
N LEU A 155 23.33 7.45 -10.10
CA LEU A 155 23.07 6.40 -11.07
C LEU A 155 24.28 6.28 -11.99
N ALA A 156 24.87 5.09 -12.02
CA ALA A 156 25.96 4.72 -12.91
C ALA A 156 25.47 4.58 -14.36
N SER A 157 26.38 4.30 -15.28
CA SER A 157 26.05 4.06 -16.68
C SER A 157 25.13 2.84 -16.84
N ASN A 158 24.32 2.82 -17.90
CA ASN A 158 23.39 1.73 -18.23
C ASN A 158 22.42 1.37 -17.08
N SER A 159 21.94 2.38 -16.36
CA SER A 159 21.03 2.22 -15.23
C SER A 159 19.66 2.85 -15.52
N LYS A 160 18.64 2.34 -14.83
CA LYS A 160 17.30 2.92 -14.80
C LYS A 160 16.86 3.10 -13.36
N MET A 161 16.24 4.23 -13.07
CA MET A 161 15.59 4.49 -11.80
C MET A 161 14.18 5.01 -12.04
N THR A 162 13.23 4.60 -11.21
CA THR A 162 11.91 5.19 -11.10
C THR A 162 11.83 5.88 -9.76
N LEU A 163 11.46 7.16 -9.74
CA LEU A 163 11.26 7.90 -8.50
C LEU A 163 9.92 7.47 -7.88
N ASP A 164 9.94 6.77 -6.75
CA ASP A 164 8.72 6.36 -6.06
C ASP A 164 8.35 7.34 -4.95
N SER A 165 7.07 7.45 -4.60
CA SER A 165 6.56 8.38 -3.57
C SER A 165 6.94 8.02 -2.13
N MET A 166 7.92 7.15 -1.93
CA MET A 166 8.34 6.66 -0.61
C MET A 166 9.87 6.74 -0.49
N SER A 167 10.37 7.88 -0.05
CA SER A 167 11.72 8.00 0.55
C SER A 167 11.59 8.44 1.99
#